data_AF-G4ZHZ0-F1
#
_entry.id   AF-G4ZHZ0-F1
#
_cell.length_a   1.000
_cell.length_b   1.000
_cell.length_c   1.000
_cell.angle_alpha   90.00
_cell.angle_beta   90.00
_cell.angle_gamma   90.00
#
_symmetry.space_group_name_H-M   'P 1'
#
loop_
_entity.id
_entity.type
_entity.pdbx_description
1 polymer ?
#
loop_
_entity_poly.entity_id
_entity_poly.type
_entity_poly.pdbx_seq_one_letter_code
_entity_poly.pdbx_strand_id
1 'polypeptide(L)'
;MLDAVQLVAFAPLSLLLGVPLGVLKEKLRKHSLKRWLLALAPFALAPLFSTRDGAVLAGGYLVGRALGASLVGVGLTGGIATGKSTVSKAFREAGAAIVDADVVAREVVMPGRGAYKEIVRYFGAGVLNEEDATINRAKLGAIIFSDPEKRKKLNAATHKYIIWEMFKQLVYQRLICRKRLVMFDAPLLFETKLLEYFCYPTIVVACSEANELERLMKRDNMKREDAEKRIKSQMKLHEKVAKADLVIENDSTLDDLLLRTRRTLQRTAALVGGLREVKLD
;
A
#
# COMPACT_ATOMS: atom_id res chain seq x y z
N MET A 1 38.05 -19.24 -8.91
CA MET A 1 37.37 -19.43 -10.21
C MET A 1 36.04 -20.04 -9.86
N LEU A 2 34.95 -19.24 -9.86
CA LEU A 2 33.65 -19.81 -9.59
C LEU A 2 33.21 -20.55 -10.87
N ASP A 3 32.83 -21.82 -10.80
CA ASP A 3 32.36 -22.58 -11.97
C ASP A 3 31.13 -21.89 -12.59
N ALA A 4 30.85 -22.14 -13.88
CA ALA A 4 29.62 -21.63 -14.52
C ALA A 4 28.34 -21.94 -13.71
N VAL A 5 28.36 -23.06 -12.97
CA VAL A 5 27.34 -23.47 -12.00
C VAL A 5 27.17 -22.46 -10.86
N GLN A 6 28.27 -21.93 -10.32
CA GLN A 6 28.24 -20.94 -9.25
C GLN A 6 27.74 -19.58 -9.78
N LEU A 7 28.11 -19.18 -11.00
CA LEU A 7 27.63 -17.93 -11.60
C LEU A 7 26.12 -17.96 -11.87
N VAL A 8 25.59 -19.11 -12.31
CA VAL A 8 24.15 -19.38 -12.43
C VAL A 8 23.45 -19.36 -11.07
N ALA A 9 24.12 -19.79 -9.99
CA ALA A 9 23.56 -19.75 -8.64
C ALA A 9 23.56 -18.33 -8.02
N PHE A 10 24.59 -17.52 -8.29
CA PHE A 10 24.75 -16.21 -7.65
C PHE A 10 24.02 -15.06 -8.37
N ALA A 11 23.78 -15.13 -9.68
CA ALA A 11 23.05 -14.09 -10.41
C ALA A 11 21.57 -13.92 -9.97
N PRO A 12 20.79 -14.99 -9.72
CA PRO A 12 19.45 -14.88 -9.10
C PRO A 12 19.53 -14.33 -7.68
N LEU A 13 20.57 -14.70 -6.93
CA LEU A 13 20.77 -14.24 -5.55
C LEU A 13 21.08 -12.74 -5.50
N SER A 14 21.90 -12.21 -6.41
CA SER A 14 22.21 -10.78 -6.50
C SER A 14 20.98 -9.95 -6.89
N LEU A 15 20.15 -10.47 -7.80
CA LEU A 15 18.85 -9.90 -8.14
C LEU A 15 17.92 -9.88 -6.92
N LEU A 16 17.81 -11.01 -6.22
CA LEU A 16 16.94 -11.18 -5.05
C LEU A 16 17.37 -10.32 -3.86
N LEU A 17 18.67 -10.08 -3.70
CA LEU A 17 19.22 -9.13 -2.73
C LEU A 17 18.98 -7.67 -3.14
N GLY A 18 18.99 -7.37 -4.44
CA GLY A 18 18.74 -6.02 -4.97
C GLY A 18 17.31 -5.53 -4.71
N VAL A 19 16.30 -6.40 -4.80
CA VAL A 19 14.88 -6.05 -4.61
C VAL A 19 14.57 -5.41 -3.25
N PRO A 20 14.86 -6.05 -2.09
CA PRO A 20 14.58 -5.46 -0.78
C PRO A 20 15.38 -4.17 -0.56
N LEU A 21 16.58 -4.06 -1.13
CA LEU A 21 17.39 -2.85 -1.08
C LEU A 21 16.83 -1.72 -1.94
N GLY A 22 16.18 -2.05 -3.06
CA GLY A 22 15.42 -1.10 -3.89
C GLY A 22 14.23 -0.51 -3.13
N VAL A 23 13.46 -1.36 -2.44
CA VAL A 23 12.36 -0.92 -1.56
C VAL A 23 12.87 -0.06 -0.41
N LEU A 24 13.93 -0.52 0.27
CA LEU A 24 14.53 0.20 1.39
C LEU A 24 15.12 1.56 0.97
N LYS A 25 15.68 1.66 -0.24
CA LYS A 25 16.20 2.92 -0.79
C LYS A 25 15.12 4.00 -0.85
N GLU A 26 13.91 3.66 -1.27
CA GLU A 26 12.83 4.66 -1.30
C GLU A 26 12.35 5.03 0.10
N LYS A 27 12.27 4.07 1.03
CA LYS A 27 11.90 4.38 2.42
C LYS A 27 12.96 5.24 3.14
N LEU A 28 14.25 5.05 2.82
CA LEU A 28 15.37 5.78 3.42
C LEU A 28 15.67 7.13 2.77
N ARG A 29 14.85 7.63 1.85
CA ARG A 29 15.08 8.91 1.16
C ARG A 29 15.18 10.11 2.12
N LYS A 30 14.64 9.99 3.34
CA LYS A 30 14.76 10.96 4.45
C LYS A 30 16.19 11.07 5.05
N HIS A 31 17.05 10.04 4.91
CA HIS A 31 18.41 10.05 5.50
C HIS A 31 19.51 9.97 4.43
N SER A 32 20.13 11.12 4.15
CA SER A 32 21.19 11.31 3.15
C SER A 32 22.37 10.31 3.29
N LEU A 33 22.82 10.02 4.52
CA LEU A 33 24.01 9.19 4.77
C LEU A 33 23.80 7.69 4.47
N LYS A 34 22.65 7.14 4.88
CA LYS A 34 22.32 5.71 4.71
C LYS A 34 22.10 5.35 3.23
N ARG A 35 21.68 6.33 2.42
CA ARG A 35 21.48 6.20 0.97
C ARG A 35 22.78 5.89 0.21
N TRP A 36 23.90 6.48 0.61
CA TRP A 36 25.21 6.24 0.00
C TRP A 36 25.80 4.89 0.41
N LEU A 37 25.70 4.53 1.69
CA LEU A 37 26.21 3.24 2.19
C LEU A 37 25.56 2.04 1.48
N LEU A 38 24.24 2.05 1.32
CA LEU A 38 23.54 0.99 0.60
C LEU A 38 23.84 1.03 -0.91
N ALA A 39 24.16 2.19 -1.47
CA ALA A 39 24.51 2.30 -2.89
C ALA A 39 25.92 1.80 -3.22
N LEU A 40 26.84 1.87 -2.26
CA LEU A 40 28.23 1.45 -2.41
C LEU A 40 28.48 -0.02 -2.05
N ALA A 41 27.55 -0.67 -1.36
CA ALA A 41 27.67 -2.08 -0.96
C ALA A 41 28.10 -3.06 -2.08
N PRO A 42 27.63 -2.96 -3.34
CA PRO A 42 28.08 -3.84 -4.42
C PRO A 42 29.51 -3.53 -4.85
N PHE A 43 29.91 -2.25 -4.81
CA PHE A 43 31.25 -1.81 -5.20
C PHE A 43 32.30 -2.17 -4.13
N ALA A 44 31.89 -2.28 -2.87
CA ALA A 44 32.75 -2.77 -1.79
C ALA A 44 32.98 -4.29 -1.88
N LEU A 45 32.01 -5.05 -2.43
CA LEU A 45 32.10 -6.51 -2.56
C LEU A 45 32.62 -6.97 -3.92
N ALA A 46 32.53 -6.13 -4.96
CA ALA A 46 33.02 -6.42 -6.32
C ALA A 46 34.51 -6.86 -6.40
N PRO A 47 35.44 -6.31 -5.59
CA PRO A 47 36.85 -6.72 -5.61
C PRO A 47 37.11 -8.14 -5.08
N LEU A 48 36.14 -8.75 -4.39
CA LEU A 48 36.24 -10.13 -3.88
C LEU A 48 36.02 -11.18 -4.99
N PHE A 49 35.65 -10.75 -6.20
CA PHE A 49 35.30 -11.62 -7.32
C PHE A 49 36.08 -11.24 -8.58
N SER A 50 36.22 -12.18 -9.52
CA SER A 50 36.86 -11.92 -10.82
C SER A 50 36.15 -10.81 -11.60
N THR A 51 36.85 -10.13 -12.50
CA THR A 51 36.34 -8.95 -13.24
C THR A 51 35.06 -9.22 -14.04
N ARG A 52 34.92 -10.42 -14.63
CA ARG A 52 33.69 -10.84 -15.33
C ARG A 52 32.55 -11.16 -14.36
N ASP A 53 32.85 -11.84 -13.25
CA ASP A 53 31.86 -12.30 -12.28
C ASP A 53 31.28 -11.11 -11.49
N GLY A 54 32.15 -10.16 -11.11
CA GLY A 54 31.75 -8.92 -10.44
C GLY A 54 30.80 -8.07 -11.29
N ALA A 55 30.98 -8.04 -12.63
CA ALA A 55 30.10 -7.29 -13.52
C ALA A 55 28.68 -7.89 -13.58
N VAL A 56 28.55 -9.23 -13.65
CA VAL A 56 27.25 -9.91 -13.66
C VAL A 56 26.53 -9.73 -12.32
N LEU A 57 27.26 -9.86 -11.20
CA LEU A 57 26.68 -9.67 -9.86
C LEU A 57 26.24 -8.22 -9.63
N ALA A 58 27.04 -7.24 -10.06
CA ALA A 58 26.68 -5.83 -10.01
C ALA A 58 25.47 -5.52 -10.90
N GLY A 59 25.41 -6.10 -12.11
CA GLY A 59 24.28 -5.99 -13.02
C GLY A 59 22.98 -6.52 -12.41
N GLY A 60 23.00 -7.76 -11.91
CA GLY A 60 21.84 -8.38 -11.24
C GLY A 60 21.36 -7.58 -10.04
N TYR A 61 22.28 -7.08 -9.21
CA TYR A 61 21.97 -6.19 -8.10
C TYR A 61 21.31 -4.88 -8.54
N LEU A 62 21.83 -4.22 -9.57
CA LEU A 62 21.27 -2.95 -10.09
C LEU A 62 19.87 -3.15 -10.65
N VAL A 63 19.65 -4.23 -11.41
CA VAL A 63 18.32 -4.63 -11.91
C VAL A 63 17.39 -4.91 -10.74
N GLY A 64 17.84 -5.70 -9.75
CA GLY A 64 17.06 -6.00 -8.55
C GLY A 64 16.63 -4.74 -7.82
N ARG A 65 17.52 -3.74 -7.68
CA ARG A 65 17.18 -2.44 -7.07
C ARG A 65 16.17 -1.64 -7.86
N ALA A 66 16.30 -1.60 -9.19
CA ALA A 66 15.36 -0.90 -10.05
C ALA A 66 13.97 -1.54 -9.98
N LEU A 67 13.92 -2.88 -9.95
CA LEU A 67 12.70 -3.64 -9.71
C LEU A 67 12.12 -3.31 -8.34
N GLY A 68 12.90 -3.46 -7.27
CA GLY A 68 12.47 -3.14 -5.90
C GLY A 68 11.90 -1.74 -5.75
N ALA A 69 12.54 -0.72 -6.32
CA ALA A 69 12.03 0.66 -6.31
C ALA A 69 10.72 0.82 -7.10
N SER A 70 10.51 0.02 -8.15
CA SER A 70 9.28 0.01 -8.95
C SER A 70 8.12 -0.72 -8.27
N LEU A 71 8.41 -1.46 -7.20
CA LEU A 71 7.44 -2.18 -6.36
C LEU A 71 6.95 -1.35 -5.17
N VAL A 72 7.32 -0.07 -5.12
CA VAL A 72 6.87 0.88 -4.11
C VAL A 72 5.82 1.80 -4.72
N GLY A 73 4.63 1.81 -4.12
CA GLY A 73 3.55 2.72 -4.47
C GLY A 73 3.49 3.92 -3.51
N VAL A 74 2.72 4.94 -3.85
CA VAL A 74 2.38 6.02 -2.91
C VAL A 74 1.30 5.53 -1.96
N GLY A 75 1.48 5.67 -0.66
CA GLY A 75 0.42 5.32 0.30
C GLY A 75 -0.57 6.47 0.46
N LEU A 76 -1.87 6.22 0.31
CA LEU A 76 -2.93 7.14 0.71
C LEU A 76 -3.74 6.52 1.86
N THR A 77 -3.80 7.21 2.99
CA THR A 77 -4.54 6.76 4.16
C THR A 77 -5.20 7.93 4.88
N GLY A 78 -6.01 7.63 5.89
CA GLY A 78 -6.75 8.62 6.66
C GLY A 78 -7.57 7.96 7.75
N GLY A 79 -8.05 8.77 8.69
CA GLY A 79 -9.06 8.35 9.67
C GLY A 79 -10.42 8.09 9.01
N ILE A 80 -11.39 7.69 9.82
CA ILE A 80 -12.76 7.51 9.34
C ILE A 80 -13.34 8.89 9.04
N ALA A 81 -14.07 9.06 7.94
CA ALA A 81 -14.75 10.33 7.62
C ALA A 81 -13.81 11.56 7.49
N THR A 82 -12.49 11.38 7.32
CA THR A 82 -11.55 12.50 7.11
C THR A 82 -11.55 13.08 5.69
N GLY A 83 -12.34 12.52 4.77
CA GLY A 83 -12.41 12.98 3.37
C GLY A 83 -11.42 12.29 2.42
N LYS A 84 -10.81 11.17 2.82
CA LYS A 84 -9.91 10.36 1.97
C LYS A 84 -10.49 10.03 0.59
N SER A 85 -11.78 9.69 0.50
CA SER A 85 -12.44 9.39 -0.77
C SER A 85 -12.47 10.58 -1.72
N THR A 86 -12.69 11.80 -1.20
CA THR A 86 -12.65 13.04 -1.98
C THR A 86 -11.24 13.30 -2.52
N VAL A 87 -10.22 13.14 -1.66
CA VAL A 87 -8.81 13.29 -2.04
C VAL A 87 -8.39 12.23 -3.08
N SER A 88 -8.78 10.96 -2.86
CA SER A 88 -8.53 9.84 -3.77
C SER A 88 -9.15 10.07 -5.15
N LYS A 89 -10.38 10.60 -5.20
CA LYS A 89 -11.05 11.00 -6.44
C LYS A 89 -10.30 12.13 -7.15
N ALA A 90 -9.93 13.19 -6.43
CA ALA A 90 -9.20 14.31 -7.01
C ALA A 90 -7.82 13.88 -7.56
N PHE A 91 -7.10 13.00 -6.87
CA PHE A 91 -5.85 12.43 -7.39
C PHE A 91 -6.05 11.60 -8.65
N ARG A 92 -7.13 10.79 -8.71
CA ARG A 92 -7.47 10.02 -9.90
C ARG A 92 -7.75 10.92 -11.11
N GLU A 93 -8.55 11.97 -10.91
CA GLU A 93 -8.88 12.95 -11.95
C GLU A 93 -7.64 13.69 -12.45
N ALA A 94 -6.71 13.99 -11.55
CA ALA A 94 -5.42 14.60 -11.88
C ALA A 94 -4.38 13.62 -12.47
N GLY A 95 -4.75 12.36 -12.77
CA GLY A 95 -3.94 11.42 -13.54
C GLY A 95 -3.32 10.24 -12.76
N ALA A 96 -3.38 10.26 -11.42
CA ALA A 96 -2.85 9.19 -10.58
C ALA A 96 -3.61 7.86 -10.82
N ALA A 97 -2.88 6.75 -10.87
CA ALA A 97 -3.50 5.43 -10.82
C ALA A 97 -3.80 5.08 -9.37
N ILE A 98 -5.08 4.87 -9.04
CA ILE A 98 -5.51 4.50 -7.69
C ILE A 98 -5.78 3.00 -7.64
N VAL A 99 -5.08 2.30 -6.75
CA VAL A 99 -5.31 0.91 -6.38
C VAL A 99 -6.03 0.91 -5.04
N ASP A 100 -7.33 0.65 -5.06
CA ASP A 100 -8.21 0.73 -3.88
C ASP A 100 -8.22 -0.62 -3.13
N ALA A 101 -7.73 -0.61 -1.89
CA ALA A 101 -7.65 -1.81 -1.06
C ALA A 101 -9.04 -2.36 -0.69
N ASP A 102 -10.06 -1.50 -0.53
CA ASP A 102 -11.42 -1.93 -0.21
C ASP A 102 -12.07 -2.61 -1.41
N VAL A 103 -11.82 -2.12 -2.63
CA VAL A 103 -12.27 -2.77 -3.87
C VAL A 103 -11.59 -4.13 -4.03
N VAL A 104 -10.25 -4.16 -3.90
CA VAL A 104 -9.47 -5.41 -4.00
C VAL A 104 -9.94 -6.42 -2.96
N ALA A 105 -10.19 -6.01 -1.70
CA ALA A 105 -10.68 -6.89 -0.65
C ALA A 105 -12.03 -7.55 -0.99
N ARG A 106 -12.88 -6.88 -1.77
CA ARG A 106 -14.15 -7.44 -2.26
C ARG A 106 -13.93 -8.40 -3.42
N GLU A 107 -13.01 -8.07 -4.32
CA GLU A 107 -12.72 -8.89 -5.50
C GLU A 107 -12.06 -10.22 -5.16
N VAL A 108 -11.10 -10.23 -4.23
CA VAL A 108 -10.34 -11.45 -3.88
C VAL A 108 -11.19 -12.52 -3.20
N VAL A 109 -12.35 -12.15 -2.68
CA VAL A 109 -13.32 -13.06 -2.03
C VAL A 109 -14.49 -13.45 -2.95
N MET A 110 -14.47 -13.05 -4.22
CA MET A 110 -15.47 -13.49 -5.20
C MET A 110 -15.34 -15.00 -5.47
N PRO A 111 -16.44 -15.68 -5.87
CA PRO A 111 -16.41 -17.10 -6.24
C PRO A 111 -15.28 -17.43 -7.20
N GLY A 112 -14.60 -18.55 -6.95
CA GLY A 112 -13.46 -19.02 -7.75
C GLY A 112 -12.10 -18.42 -7.35
N ARG A 113 -12.05 -17.34 -6.57
CA ARG A 113 -10.79 -16.73 -6.11
C ARG A 113 -10.16 -17.50 -4.94
N GLY A 114 -8.88 -17.23 -4.69
CA GLY A 114 -8.11 -17.92 -3.65
C GLY A 114 -8.63 -17.67 -2.23
N ALA A 115 -8.91 -16.41 -1.87
CA ALA A 115 -9.42 -16.09 -0.54
C ALA A 115 -10.81 -16.70 -0.31
N TYR A 116 -11.68 -16.69 -1.33
CA TYR A 116 -12.98 -17.37 -1.29
C TYR A 116 -12.85 -18.85 -0.92
N LYS A 117 -11.96 -19.58 -1.61
CA LYS A 117 -11.74 -21.02 -1.35
C LYS A 117 -11.26 -21.28 0.08
N GLU A 118 -10.35 -20.45 0.60
CA GLU A 118 -9.86 -20.60 1.97
C GLU A 118 -10.94 -20.28 3.02
N ILE A 119 -11.75 -19.25 2.78
CA ILE A 119 -12.87 -18.90 3.66
C ILE A 119 -13.88 -20.03 3.71
N VAL A 120 -14.33 -20.54 2.56
CA VAL A 120 -15.31 -21.64 2.49
C VAL A 120 -14.77 -22.92 3.12
N ARG A 121 -13.47 -23.21 2.92
CA ARG A 121 -12.83 -24.38 3.54
C ARG A 121 -12.83 -24.31 5.06
N TYR A 122 -12.64 -23.13 5.65
CA TYR A 122 -12.54 -22.98 7.11
C TYR A 122 -13.90 -22.74 7.78
N PHE A 123 -14.74 -21.88 7.21
CA PHE A 123 -16.02 -21.47 7.78
C PHE A 123 -17.21 -22.33 7.29
N GLY A 124 -16.99 -23.17 6.28
CA GLY A 124 -18.01 -24.02 5.67
C GLY A 124 -18.92 -23.27 4.68
N ALA A 125 -19.81 -24.00 4.01
CA ALA A 125 -20.76 -23.41 3.06
C ALA A 125 -21.85 -22.55 3.73
N GLY A 126 -22.02 -22.64 5.05
CA GLY A 126 -23.03 -21.87 5.80
C GLY A 126 -22.80 -20.35 5.77
N VAL A 127 -21.60 -19.89 5.39
CA VAL A 127 -21.30 -18.45 5.20
C VAL A 127 -21.56 -17.96 3.77
N LEU A 128 -22.11 -18.81 2.90
CA LEU A 128 -22.47 -18.45 1.54
C LEU A 128 -23.93 -17.99 1.43
N ASN A 129 -24.19 -17.17 0.42
CA ASN A 129 -25.53 -16.89 -0.06
C ASN A 129 -26.04 -18.09 -0.88
N GLU A 130 -27.32 -18.39 -0.74
CA GLU A 130 -27.93 -19.57 -1.38
C GLU A 130 -28.11 -19.39 -2.89
N GLU A 131 -28.28 -18.14 -3.34
CA GLU A 131 -28.61 -17.82 -4.74
C GLU A 131 -27.40 -17.86 -5.69
N ASP A 132 -26.25 -17.33 -5.26
CA ASP A 132 -25.10 -17.06 -6.12
C ASP A 132 -23.77 -17.63 -5.58
N ALA A 133 -23.84 -18.35 -4.46
CA ALA A 133 -22.68 -18.84 -3.72
C ALA A 133 -21.64 -17.76 -3.38
N THR A 134 -22.02 -16.48 -3.31
CA THR A 134 -21.12 -15.42 -2.81
C THR A 134 -21.07 -15.43 -1.29
N ILE A 135 -20.06 -14.79 -0.69
CA ILE A 135 -19.94 -14.74 0.77
C ILE A 135 -21.02 -13.84 1.36
N ASN A 136 -21.84 -14.39 2.25
CA ASN A 136 -22.77 -13.65 3.07
C ASN A 136 -22.01 -12.89 4.18
N ARG A 137 -21.80 -11.58 3.96
CA ARG A 137 -21.05 -10.72 4.89
C ARG A 137 -21.71 -10.57 6.25
N ALA A 138 -23.04 -10.63 6.32
CA ALA A 138 -23.75 -10.52 7.60
C ALA A 138 -23.50 -11.77 8.46
N LYS A 139 -23.67 -12.96 7.86
CA LYS A 139 -23.39 -14.24 8.52
C LYS A 139 -21.92 -14.35 8.93
N LEU A 140 -20.99 -14.09 8.01
CA LEU A 140 -19.56 -14.13 8.30
C LEU A 140 -19.16 -13.09 9.36
N GLY A 141 -19.73 -11.88 9.28
CA GLY A 141 -19.57 -10.80 10.24
C GLY A 141 -19.94 -11.24 11.65
N ALA A 142 -21.14 -11.80 11.84
CA ALA A 142 -21.60 -12.28 13.15
C ALA A 142 -20.64 -13.29 13.78
N ILE A 143 -20.06 -14.19 12.97
CA ILE A 143 -19.10 -15.20 13.42
C ILE A 143 -17.76 -14.57 13.85
N ILE A 144 -17.21 -13.63 13.08
CA ILE A 144 -15.90 -13.00 13.38
C ILE A 144 -15.99 -11.88 14.43
N PHE A 145 -17.18 -11.32 14.64
CA PHE A 145 -17.41 -10.35 15.70
C PHE A 145 -17.49 -11.02 17.08
N SER A 146 -18.05 -12.22 17.15
CA SER A 146 -18.15 -13.02 18.38
C SER A 146 -16.85 -13.75 18.74
N ASP A 147 -15.96 -14.04 17.79
CA ASP A 147 -14.75 -14.84 18.02
C ASP A 147 -13.48 -14.17 17.44
N PRO A 148 -12.57 -13.68 18.32
CA PRO A 148 -11.30 -13.08 17.90
C PRO A 148 -10.35 -14.02 17.15
N GLU A 149 -10.35 -15.33 17.46
CA GLU A 149 -9.49 -16.30 16.78
C GLU A 149 -9.98 -16.54 15.35
N LYS A 150 -11.30 -16.65 15.15
CA LYS A 150 -11.89 -16.70 13.80
C LYS A 150 -11.63 -15.43 13.00
N ARG A 151 -11.64 -14.26 13.64
CA ARG A 151 -11.25 -13.00 12.98
C ARG A 151 -9.80 -13.02 12.49
N LYS A 152 -8.87 -13.50 13.31
CA LYS A 152 -7.45 -13.66 12.91
C LYS A 152 -7.33 -14.62 11.72
N LYS A 153 -8.06 -15.74 11.73
CA LYS A 153 -8.06 -16.70 10.62
C LYS A 153 -8.59 -16.10 9.33
N LEU A 154 -9.70 -15.36 9.38
CA LEU A 154 -10.23 -14.65 8.22
C LEU A 154 -9.20 -13.64 7.67
N ASN A 155 -8.62 -12.82 8.54
CA ASN A 155 -7.62 -11.84 8.13
C ASN A 155 -6.39 -12.50 7.49
N ALA A 156 -5.90 -13.60 8.07
CA ALA A 156 -4.78 -14.35 7.49
C ALA A 156 -5.12 -14.95 6.10
N ALA A 157 -6.36 -15.47 5.96
CA ALA A 157 -6.84 -16.01 4.70
C ALA A 157 -6.97 -14.94 3.61
N THR A 158 -7.37 -13.70 3.95
CA THR A 158 -7.59 -12.63 2.96
C THR A 158 -6.34 -11.79 2.68
N HIS A 159 -5.56 -11.42 3.70
CA HIS A 159 -4.49 -10.42 3.60
C HIS A 159 -3.46 -10.75 2.52
N LYS A 160 -3.03 -12.01 2.41
CA LYS A 160 -2.05 -12.43 1.40
C LYS A 160 -2.56 -12.22 -0.02
N TYR A 161 -3.85 -12.48 -0.28
CA TYR A 161 -4.44 -12.28 -1.60
C TYR A 161 -4.67 -10.82 -1.91
N ILE A 162 -5.09 -10.02 -0.91
CA ILE A 162 -5.25 -8.56 -1.06
C ILE A 162 -3.91 -7.94 -1.47
N ILE A 163 -2.85 -8.23 -0.72
CA ILE A 163 -1.53 -7.64 -0.98
C ILE A 163 -0.99 -8.10 -2.34
N TRP A 164 -1.15 -9.38 -2.67
CA TRP A 164 -0.75 -9.91 -3.97
C TRP A 164 -1.47 -9.23 -5.13
N GLU A 165 -2.78 -9.01 -5.01
CA GLU A 165 -3.56 -8.38 -6.07
C GLU A 165 -3.25 -6.88 -6.20
N MET A 166 -3.08 -6.17 -5.08
CA MET A 166 -2.60 -4.77 -5.08
C MET A 166 -1.23 -4.65 -5.77
N PHE A 167 -0.31 -5.58 -5.45
CA PHE A 167 1.01 -5.60 -6.05
C PHE A 167 0.99 -5.89 -7.55
N LYS A 168 0.16 -6.84 -8.00
CA LYS A 168 -0.05 -7.07 -9.44
C LYS A 168 -0.55 -5.82 -10.14
N GLN A 169 -1.52 -5.11 -9.56
CA GLN A 169 -2.02 -3.86 -10.14
C GLN A 169 -0.92 -2.80 -10.18
N LEU A 170 -0.09 -2.68 -9.15
CA LEU A 170 1.08 -1.78 -9.16
C LEU A 170 2.05 -2.14 -10.30
N VAL A 171 2.44 -3.40 -10.41
CA VAL A 171 3.37 -3.87 -11.45
C VAL A 171 2.80 -3.63 -12.84
N TYR A 172 1.51 -3.92 -13.04
CA TYR A 172 0.82 -3.65 -14.30
C TYR A 172 0.86 -2.16 -14.64
N GLN A 173 0.50 -1.28 -13.71
CA GLN A 173 0.51 0.17 -13.94
C GLN A 173 1.93 0.69 -14.23
N ARG A 174 2.94 0.16 -13.54
CA ARG A 174 4.34 0.64 -13.65
C ARG A 174 5.05 0.12 -14.90
N LEU A 175 4.88 -1.16 -15.23
CA LEU A 175 5.59 -1.80 -16.34
C LEU A 175 4.83 -1.71 -17.66
N ILE A 176 3.50 -1.90 -17.64
CA ILE A 176 2.68 -1.93 -18.85
C ILE A 176 2.19 -0.52 -19.18
N CYS A 177 1.50 0.14 -18.23
CA CYS A 177 0.97 1.48 -18.46
C CYS A 177 2.00 2.60 -18.29
N ARG A 178 3.23 2.27 -17.86
CA ARG A 178 4.34 3.20 -17.62
C ARG A 178 4.00 4.36 -16.69
N LYS A 179 3.03 4.17 -15.78
CA LYS A 179 2.65 5.16 -14.76
C LYS A 179 3.60 5.09 -13.58
N ARG A 180 4.13 6.25 -13.18
CA ARG A 180 4.97 6.39 -11.99
C ARG A 180 4.14 6.73 -10.77
N LEU A 181 3.04 7.45 -10.94
CA LEU A 181 2.16 7.88 -9.87
C LEU A 181 1.05 6.84 -9.65
N VAL A 182 1.40 5.75 -8.96
CA VAL A 182 0.46 4.71 -8.54
C VAL A 182 0.28 4.81 -7.03
N MET A 183 -0.96 4.93 -6.58
CA MET A 183 -1.31 5.16 -5.18
C MET A 183 -2.12 3.99 -4.63
N PHE A 184 -1.70 3.47 -3.49
CA PHE A 184 -2.46 2.51 -2.69
C PHE A 184 -3.41 3.27 -1.77
N ASP A 185 -4.71 3.19 -2.06
CA ASP A 185 -5.74 3.78 -1.23
C ASP A 185 -6.21 2.76 -0.17
N ALA A 186 -5.73 2.92 1.07
CA ALA A 186 -5.98 1.97 2.16
C ALA A 186 -6.26 2.70 3.49
N PRO A 187 -7.47 2.60 4.07
CA PRO A 187 -7.78 3.19 5.38
C PRO A 187 -6.88 2.67 6.52
N LEU A 188 -6.47 1.40 6.44
CA LEU A 188 -5.71 0.69 7.47
C LEU A 188 -4.25 0.47 7.07
N LEU A 189 -3.64 1.48 6.43
CA LEU A 189 -2.32 1.36 5.82
C LEU A 189 -1.22 1.08 6.85
N PHE A 190 -1.20 1.85 7.95
CA PHE A 190 -0.18 1.71 9.01
C PHE A 190 -0.45 0.52 9.94
N GLU A 191 -1.71 0.14 10.08
CA GLU A 191 -2.14 -1.05 10.80
C GLU A 191 -1.70 -2.32 10.05
N THR A 192 -1.64 -2.24 8.72
CA THR A 192 -1.13 -3.30 7.85
C THR A 192 0.37 -3.12 7.61
N LYS A 193 1.20 -3.54 8.57
CA LYS A 193 2.67 -3.40 8.54
C LYS A 193 3.33 -3.77 7.20
N LEU A 194 2.79 -4.76 6.50
CA LEU A 194 3.32 -5.19 5.19
C LEU A 194 3.05 -4.14 4.10
N LEU A 195 1.87 -3.52 4.09
CA LEU A 195 1.53 -2.46 3.14
C LEU A 195 2.38 -1.21 3.40
N GLU A 196 2.60 -0.84 4.67
CA GLU A 196 3.50 0.25 5.04
C GLU A 196 4.93 0.05 4.48
N TYR A 197 5.39 -1.20 4.36
CA TYR A 197 6.72 -1.49 3.81
C TYR A 197 6.84 -1.17 2.31
N PHE A 198 5.74 -1.30 1.55
CA PHE A 198 5.70 -1.06 0.11
C PHE A 198 5.13 0.31 -0.28
N CYS A 199 5.01 1.23 0.69
CA CYS A 199 4.48 2.58 0.47
C CYS A 199 5.56 3.65 0.69
N TYR A 200 5.80 4.49 -0.33
CA TYR A 200 6.57 5.73 -0.20
C TYR A 200 6.30 6.71 -1.37
N PRO A 201 6.06 8.01 -1.12
CA PRO A 201 5.73 8.59 0.19
C PRO A 201 4.35 8.13 0.68
N THR A 202 4.10 8.28 1.98
CA THR A 202 2.80 8.07 2.62
C THR A 202 2.09 9.42 2.85
N ILE A 203 0.81 9.47 2.48
CA ILE A 203 -0.05 10.65 2.56
C ILE A 203 -1.19 10.33 3.53
N VAL A 204 -1.35 11.15 4.56
CA VAL A 204 -2.47 11.05 5.50
C VAL A 204 -3.44 12.20 5.29
N VAL A 205 -4.72 11.88 5.12
CA VAL A 205 -5.81 12.86 5.18
C VAL A 205 -6.32 12.93 6.62
N ALA A 206 -6.16 14.08 7.24
CA ALA A 206 -6.46 14.33 8.65
C ALA A 206 -7.51 15.44 8.81
N CYS A 207 -8.27 15.38 9.91
CA CYS A 207 -9.09 16.48 10.39
C CYS A 207 -9.10 16.42 11.93
N SER A 208 -9.65 17.45 12.56
CA SER A 208 -9.94 17.46 13.99
C SER A 208 -10.90 16.33 14.38
N GLU A 209 -10.76 15.83 15.62
CA GLU A 209 -11.62 14.75 16.16
C GLU A 209 -13.10 15.17 16.19
N ALA A 210 -13.38 16.46 16.42
CA ALA A 210 -14.72 17.01 16.36
C ALA A 210 -15.34 16.86 14.95
N ASN A 211 -14.59 17.24 13.91
CA ASN A 211 -15.01 17.09 12.53
C ASN A 211 -15.13 15.61 12.12
N GLU A 212 -14.23 14.74 12.59
CA GLU A 212 -14.27 13.30 12.34
C GLU A 212 -15.58 12.69 12.85
N LEU A 213 -15.92 13.01 14.10
CA LEU A 213 -17.12 12.54 14.79
C LEU A 213 -18.40 13.06 14.13
N GLU A 214 -18.48 14.37 13.88
CA GLU A 214 -19.64 14.99 13.26
C GLU A 214 -19.92 14.43 11.87
N ARG A 215 -18.88 14.30 11.03
CA ARG A 215 -19.02 13.75 9.67
C ARG A 215 -19.39 12.28 9.69
N LEU A 216 -18.83 11.48 10.61
CA LEU A 216 -19.18 10.07 10.74
C LEU A 216 -20.64 9.89 11.17
N MET A 217 -21.08 10.66 12.17
CA MET A 217 -22.47 10.64 12.62
C MET A 217 -23.44 11.02 11.50
N LYS A 218 -23.15 12.10 10.75
CA LYS A 218 -23.99 12.52 9.62
C LYS A 218 -24.03 11.51 8.48
N ARG A 219 -22.88 10.89 8.14
CA ARG A 219 -22.78 9.96 7.00
C ARG A 219 -23.48 8.63 7.28
N ASP A 220 -23.31 8.08 8.47
CA ASP A 220 -23.77 6.73 8.81
C ASP A 220 -25.05 6.74 9.66
N ASN A 221 -25.61 7.93 9.95
CA ASN A 221 -26.77 8.14 10.83
C ASN A 221 -26.66 7.41 12.18
N MET A 222 -25.49 7.52 12.82
CA MET A 222 -25.14 6.80 14.04
C MET A 222 -25.20 7.69 15.28
N LYS A 223 -25.48 7.08 16.44
CA LYS A 223 -25.33 7.74 17.74
C LYS A 223 -23.85 8.04 18.01
N ARG A 224 -23.62 9.10 18.79
CA ARG A 224 -22.27 9.56 19.15
C ARG A 224 -21.40 8.46 19.75
N GLU A 225 -21.95 7.69 20.69
CA GLU A 225 -21.21 6.61 21.37
C GLU A 225 -20.71 5.53 20.41
N ASP A 226 -21.53 5.16 19.43
CA ASP A 226 -21.16 4.14 18.44
C ASP A 226 -20.16 4.68 17.43
N ALA A 227 -20.27 5.95 17.05
CA ALA A 227 -19.28 6.64 16.23
C ALA A 227 -17.92 6.71 16.94
N GLU A 228 -17.88 7.06 18.23
CA GLU A 228 -16.66 7.08 19.04
C GLU A 228 -16.02 5.69 19.17
N LYS A 229 -16.81 4.63 19.42
CA LYS A 229 -16.31 3.26 19.44
C LYS A 229 -15.65 2.87 18.12
N ARG A 230 -16.25 3.30 17.00
CA ARG A 230 -15.74 3.00 15.66
C ARG A 230 -14.44 3.74 15.36
N ILE A 231 -14.34 5.02 15.73
CA ILE A 231 -13.09 5.80 15.62
C ILE A 231 -11.99 5.15 16.48
N LYS A 232 -12.30 4.80 17.73
CA LYS A 232 -11.34 4.14 18.66
C LYS A 232 -10.88 2.76 18.23
N SER A 233 -11.58 2.09 17.30
CA SER A 233 -11.18 0.78 16.77
C SER A 233 -10.00 0.85 15.79
N GLN A 234 -9.64 2.04 15.32
CA GLN A 234 -8.51 2.26 14.41
C GLN A 234 -7.33 2.90 15.13
N MET A 235 -6.16 2.93 14.48
CA MET A 235 -5.02 3.69 14.98
C MET A 235 -5.39 5.18 15.07
N LYS A 236 -5.03 5.82 16.18
CA LYS A 236 -5.34 7.23 16.41
C LYS A 236 -4.77 8.09 15.28
N LEU A 237 -5.55 9.07 14.84
CA LEU A 237 -5.19 9.88 13.68
C LEU A 237 -3.85 10.61 13.86
N HIS A 238 -3.56 11.13 15.05
CA HIS A 238 -2.28 11.79 15.33
C HIS A 238 -1.07 10.83 15.18
N GLU A 239 -1.23 9.55 15.50
CA GLU A 239 -0.18 8.55 15.31
C GLU A 239 0.05 8.27 13.81
N LYS A 240 -1.04 8.26 13.01
CA LYS A 240 -0.93 8.16 11.54
C LYS A 240 -0.20 9.38 10.97
N VAL A 241 -0.56 10.58 11.42
CA VAL A 241 0.07 11.85 11.02
C VAL A 241 1.56 11.84 11.36
N ALA A 242 1.95 11.38 12.55
CA ALA A 242 3.35 11.31 12.96
C ALA A 242 4.19 10.36 12.10
N LYS A 243 3.58 9.32 11.51
CA LYS A 243 4.24 8.36 10.62
C LYS A 243 4.24 8.78 9.15
N ALA A 244 3.44 9.77 8.78
CA ALA A 244 3.26 10.18 7.40
C ALA A 244 4.48 10.91 6.83
N ASP A 245 4.64 10.86 5.51
CA ASP A 245 5.58 11.73 4.80
C ASP A 245 4.92 13.06 4.44
N LEU A 246 3.63 13.04 4.13
CA LEU A 246 2.82 14.19 3.75
C LEU A 246 1.45 14.14 4.45
N VAL A 247 0.92 15.30 4.80
CA VAL A 247 -0.36 15.43 5.49
C VAL A 247 -1.25 16.41 4.73
N ILE A 248 -2.51 16.03 4.52
CA ILE A 248 -3.56 16.87 3.97
C ILE A 248 -4.58 17.09 5.09
N GLU A 249 -4.62 18.29 5.64
CA GLU A 249 -5.64 18.64 6.65
C GLU A 249 -6.95 19.04 5.96
N ASN A 250 -8.06 18.62 6.55
CA ASN A 250 -9.42 18.77 6.03
C ASN A 250 -10.37 19.34 7.10
N ASP A 251 -9.95 20.42 7.75
CA ASP A 251 -10.74 21.16 8.75
C ASP A 251 -11.50 22.36 8.18
N SER A 252 -11.27 22.67 6.91
CA SER A 252 -11.75 23.87 6.22
C SER A 252 -12.79 23.52 5.15
N THR A 253 -12.92 24.37 4.12
CA THR A 253 -13.85 24.19 3.01
C THR A 253 -13.35 23.15 1.99
N LEU A 254 -14.26 22.68 1.13
CA LEU A 254 -13.91 21.77 0.04
C LEU A 254 -12.86 22.36 -0.90
N ASP A 255 -12.93 23.66 -1.18
CA ASP A 255 -11.98 24.32 -2.07
C ASP A 255 -10.56 24.36 -1.48
N ASP A 256 -10.43 24.61 -0.18
CA ASP A 256 -9.13 24.54 0.50
C ASP A 256 -8.59 23.10 0.52
N LEU A 257 -9.46 22.11 0.74
CA LEU A 257 -9.08 20.70 0.62
C LEU A 257 -8.54 20.37 -0.77
N LEU A 258 -9.22 20.80 -1.83
CA LEU A 258 -8.79 20.56 -3.22
C LEU A 258 -7.48 21.28 -3.54
N LEU A 259 -7.29 22.50 -3.03
CA LEU A 259 -6.03 23.24 -3.18
C LEU A 259 -4.86 22.53 -2.49
N ARG A 260 -5.05 22.10 -1.23
CA ARG A 260 -4.05 21.32 -0.48
C ARG A 260 -3.76 19.97 -1.15
N THR A 261 -4.79 19.34 -1.69
CA THR A 261 -4.68 18.09 -2.46
C THR A 261 -3.80 18.30 -3.70
N ARG A 262 -4.07 19.32 -4.51
CA ARG A 262 -3.26 19.66 -5.69
C ARG A 262 -1.79 19.92 -5.33
N ARG A 263 -1.53 20.73 -4.29
CA ARG A 263 -0.16 20.99 -3.79
C ARG A 263 0.56 19.71 -3.34
N THR A 264 -0.15 18.84 -2.63
CA THR A 264 0.39 17.57 -2.14
C THR A 264 0.66 16.61 -3.31
N LEU A 265 -0.20 16.61 -4.32
CA LEU A 265 -0.01 15.83 -5.55
C LEU A 265 1.27 16.23 -6.27
N GLN A 266 1.50 17.54 -6.45
CA GLN A 266 2.71 18.06 -7.09
C GLN A 266 3.98 17.63 -6.33
N ARG A 267 3.98 17.78 -5.00
CA ARG A 267 5.10 17.33 -4.15
C ARG A 267 5.32 15.83 -4.26
N THR A 268 4.25 15.05 -4.22
CA THR A 268 4.29 13.59 -4.38
C THR A 268 4.85 13.20 -5.74
N ALA A 269 4.36 13.81 -6.81
CA ALA A 269 4.81 13.56 -8.17
C ALA A 269 6.28 13.94 -8.38
N ALA A 270 6.75 15.02 -7.74
CA ALA A 270 8.17 15.37 -7.73
C ALA A 270 9.02 14.30 -7.03
N LEU A 271 8.55 13.76 -5.89
CA LEU A 271 9.23 12.69 -5.17
C LEU A 271 9.31 11.40 -6.01
N VAL A 272 8.22 10.97 -6.64
CA VAL A 272 8.20 9.71 -7.42
C VAL A 272 8.66 9.88 -8.87
N GLY A 273 9.05 11.10 -9.28
CA GLY A 273 9.48 11.42 -10.64
C GLY A 273 8.35 11.33 -11.68
N GLY A 274 7.09 11.52 -11.26
CA GLY A 274 5.87 11.43 -12.06
C GLY A 274 5.26 12.78 -12.44
N LEU A 275 6.00 13.89 -12.39
CA LEU A 275 5.47 15.25 -12.67
C LEU A 275 4.77 15.37 -14.03
N ARG A 276 5.22 14.63 -15.05
CA ARG A 276 4.62 14.63 -16.40
C ARG A 276 3.25 13.95 -16.47
N GLU A 277 2.86 13.20 -15.43
CA GLU A 277 1.60 12.47 -15.37
C GLU A 277 0.48 13.28 -14.70
N VAL A 278 0.84 14.39 -14.04
CA VAL A 278 -0.11 15.21 -13.28
C VAL A 278 -0.79 16.21 -14.21
N LYS A 279 -2.12 16.15 -14.26
CA LYS A 279 -2.95 17.18 -14.89
C LYS A 279 -3.26 18.25 -13.84
N LEU A 280 -2.80 19.46 -14.10
CA LEU A 280 -2.96 20.63 -13.23
C LEU A 280 -3.84 21.66 -13.93
N ASP A 281 -5.05 21.26 -14.26
CA ASP A 281 -6.08 22.16 -14.77
C ASP A 281 -7.11 22.45 -13.64
#